data_AF-A0A1V1NY25-F1
#
_entry.id   AF-A0A1V1NY25-F1
#
_cell.length_a   1.000
_cell.length_b   1.000
_cell.length_c   1.000
_cell.angle_alpha   90.00
_cell.angle_beta   90.00
_cell.angle_gamma   90.00
#
_symmetry.space_group_name_H-M   'P 1'
#
loop_
_entity.id
_entity.type
_entity.pdbx_description
1 polymer ?
#
loop_
_entity_poly.entity_id
_entity_poly.type
_entity_poly.pdbx_seq_one_letter_code
_entity_poly.pdbx_strand_id
1 'polypeptide(L)'
;MKVNISIYIISLIMCTNISYAASLRVSPAMINCQNIQYGITYDIYKETGVRFTIYNDDLENKTWQLAIYPPSERGQSTKDYMDILSDTWCRLDKTTVTVKPNSFEHVYLYIQFPEELPNTTQYHKWM
;
A
#
# COMPACT_ATOMS: atom_id res chain seq x y z
N MET A 1 -32.46 -42.67 -31.47
CA MET A 1 -31.24 -42.41 -30.67
C MET A 1 -31.61 -41.44 -29.55
N LYS A 2 -31.78 -41.91 -28.31
CA LYS A 2 -32.13 -41.04 -27.17
C LYS A 2 -30.83 -40.47 -26.59
N VAL A 3 -30.59 -39.17 -26.79
CA VAL A 3 -29.44 -38.48 -26.21
C VAL A 3 -29.69 -38.31 -24.71
N ASN A 4 -28.80 -38.86 -23.88
CA ASN A 4 -28.87 -38.79 -22.42
C ASN A 4 -28.51 -37.37 -21.93
N ILE A 5 -29.53 -36.50 -21.88
CA ILE A 5 -29.43 -35.11 -21.41
C ILE A 5 -28.85 -35.01 -19.99
N SER A 6 -29.04 -36.04 -19.16
CA SER A 6 -28.56 -36.08 -17.77
C SER A 6 -27.03 -36.00 -17.61
N ILE A 7 -26.26 -36.44 -18.61
CA ILE A 7 -24.78 -36.41 -18.53
C ILE A 7 -24.26 -34.97 -18.65
N TYR A 8 -24.92 -34.11 -19.42
CA TYR A 8 -24.49 -32.73 -19.62
C TYR A 8 -24.75 -31.85 -18.38
N ILE A 9 -25.80 -32.12 -17.60
CA ILE A 9 -26.14 -31.35 -16.39
C ILE A 9 -25.12 -31.59 -15.27
N ILE A 10 -24.67 -32.84 -15.07
CA ILE A 10 -23.65 -33.18 -14.06
C ILE A 10 -22.30 -32.56 -14.43
N SER A 11 -21.97 -32.52 -15.72
CA SER A 11 -20.74 -31.87 -16.20
C SER A 11 -20.75 -30.36 -16.01
N LEU A 12 -21.91 -29.70 -16.00
CA LEU A 12 -22.02 -28.25 -15.84
C LEU A 12 -21.83 -27.80 -14.37
N ILE A 13 -22.22 -28.65 -13.40
CA ILE A 13 -22.12 -28.36 -11.96
C ILE A 13 -20.67 -28.47 -11.45
N MET A 14 -19.84 -29.30 -12.07
CA MET A 14 -18.42 -29.45 -11.71
C MET A 14 -17.53 -28.29 -12.18
N CYS A 15 -18.06 -27.33 -12.95
CA CYS A 15 -17.32 -26.17 -13.46
C CYS A 15 -17.49 -24.90 -12.63
N THR A 16 -18.22 -24.93 -11.51
CA THR A 16 -18.28 -23.79 -10.57
C THR A 16 -17.00 -23.76 -9.73
N ASN A 17 -15.89 -23.44 -10.39
CA ASN A 17 -14.66 -23.07 -9.70
C ASN A 17 -14.98 -21.87 -8.80
N ILE A 18 -14.84 -22.06 -7.49
CA ILE A 18 -14.93 -20.97 -6.52
C ILE A 18 -13.79 -20.01 -6.86
N SER A 19 -14.12 -18.90 -7.51
CA SER A 19 -13.16 -17.83 -7.76
C SER A 19 -12.91 -17.12 -6.45
N TYR A 20 -11.75 -17.36 -5.85
CA TYR A 20 -11.30 -16.63 -4.67
C TYR A 20 -10.74 -15.29 -5.13
N ALA A 21 -11.51 -14.22 -4.93
CA ALA A 21 -11.02 -12.87 -5.08
C ALA A 21 -10.17 -12.53 -3.85
N ALA A 22 -8.86 -12.38 -4.04
CA ALA A 22 -8.01 -11.87 -2.98
C ALA A 22 -8.31 -10.39 -2.75
N SER A 23 -9.10 -10.08 -1.73
CA SER A 23 -9.31 -8.69 -1.33
C SER A 23 -8.12 -8.22 -0.47
N LEU A 24 -7.56 -7.05 -0.81
CA LEU A 24 -6.58 -6.36 0.03
C LEU A 24 -7.26 -5.12 0.58
N ARG A 25 -7.36 -5.05 1.90
CA ARG A 25 -7.89 -3.87 2.61
C ARG A 25 -6.78 -3.28 3.47
N VAL A 26 -6.54 -1.98 3.30
CA VAL A 26 -5.52 -1.21 4.02
C VAL A 26 -6.13 0.08 4.52
N SER A 27 -5.78 0.50 5.74
CA SER A 27 -6.20 1.78 6.32
C SER A 27 -5.06 2.43 7.12
N PRO A 28 -4.90 3.76 7.10
CA PRO A 28 -5.63 4.71 6.27
C PRO A 28 -5.18 4.65 4.81
N ALA A 29 -6.01 5.16 3.89
CA ALA A 29 -5.67 5.28 2.48
C ALA A 29 -4.68 6.43 2.19
N MET A 30 -4.65 7.44 3.07
CA MET A 30 -3.80 8.62 2.93
C MET A 30 -3.39 9.13 4.31
N ILE A 31 -2.13 9.54 4.43
CA ILE A 31 -1.59 10.24 5.60
C ILE A 31 -1.09 11.59 5.09
N ASN A 32 -1.52 12.67 5.73
CA ASN A 32 -1.02 14.02 5.44
C ASN A 32 -0.22 14.52 6.65
N CYS A 33 1.02 14.89 6.42
CA CYS A 33 1.95 15.36 7.44
C CYS A 33 2.27 16.83 7.18
N GLN A 34 2.10 17.66 8.22
CA GLN A 34 2.35 19.10 8.16
C GLN A 34 3.40 19.49 9.20
N ASN A 35 4.09 20.61 8.95
CA ASN A 35 5.10 21.15 9.87
C ASN A 35 6.27 20.20 10.19
N ILE A 36 6.64 19.34 9.24
CA ILE A 36 7.79 18.44 9.38
C ILE A 36 9.08 19.25 9.20
N GLN A 37 10.00 19.14 10.16
CA GLN A 37 11.30 19.82 10.10
C GLN A 37 12.33 18.98 9.33
N TYR A 38 13.24 19.67 8.64
CA TYR A 38 14.37 19.05 7.96
C TYR A 38 15.36 18.45 8.96
N GLY A 39 16.01 17.35 8.58
CA GLY A 39 17.02 16.66 9.41
C GLY A 39 16.46 15.81 10.55
N ILE A 40 15.17 15.90 10.86
CA ILE A 40 14.54 15.13 11.94
C ILE A 40 13.89 13.86 11.37
N THR A 41 14.14 12.73 12.04
CA THR A 41 13.37 11.51 11.82
C THR A 41 12.12 11.52 12.69
N TYR A 42 10.96 11.40 12.07
CA TYR A 42 9.69 11.25 12.74
C TYR A 42 9.20 9.80 12.68
N ASP A 43 8.76 9.29 13.83
CA ASP A 43 7.94 8.09 13.93
C ASP A 43 6.48 8.53 13.95
N ILE A 44 5.78 8.36 12.82
CA ILE A 44 4.45 8.94 12.62
C ILE A 44 3.45 8.44 13.65
N TYR A 45 3.61 7.21 14.13
CA TYR A 45 2.72 6.67 15.15
C TYR A 45 2.97 7.30 16.52
N LYS A 46 4.22 7.55 16.90
CA LYS A 46 4.51 8.26 18.16
C LYS A 46 4.00 9.70 18.14
N GLU A 47 4.11 10.38 17.02
CA GLU A 47 3.69 11.78 16.89
C GLU A 47 2.17 11.96 16.78
N THR A 48 1.47 11.02 16.13
CA THR A 48 0.06 11.21 15.73
C THR A 48 -0.90 10.09 16.13
N GLY A 49 -0.37 8.93 16.56
CA GLY A 49 -1.15 7.72 16.75
C GLY A 49 -1.57 7.02 15.45
N VAL A 50 -1.20 7.55 14.27
CA VAL A 50 -1.56 6.99 12.96
C VAL A 50 -0.55 5.91 12.55
N ARG A 51 -1.07 4.80 12.00
CA ARG A 51 -0.30 3.68 11.46
C ARG A 51 -1.08 3.01 10.33
N PHE A 52 -0.38 2.29 9.46
CA PHE A 52 -1.04 1.44 8.49
C PHE A 52 -1.54 0.15 9.16
N THR A 53 -2.74 -0.25 8.81
CA THR A 53 -3.36 -1.51 9.22
C THR A 53 -3.74 -2.28 7.98
N ILE A 54 -3.18 -3.48 7.86
CA ILE A 54 -3.39 -4.39 6.72
C ILE A 54 -4.29 -5.50 7.22
N TYR A 55 -5.44 -5.64 6.57
CA TYR A 55 -6.47 -6.61 6.95
C TYR A 55 -6.40 -7.82 6.03
N ASN A 56 -6.63 -8.99 6.63
CA ASN A 56 -6.85 -10.24 5.92
C ASN A 56 -8.28 -10.71 6.23
N ASP A 57 -9.19 -10.43 5.31
CA ASP A 57 -10.59 -10.86 5.42
C ASP A 57 -10.80 -12.28 4.84
N ASP A 58 -9.72 -12.95 4.43
CA ASP A 58 -9.77 -14.31 3.89
C ASP A 58 -9.61 -15.39 4.97
N LEU A 59 -9.81 -16.64 4.56
CA LEU A 59 -9.74 -17.83 5.42
C LEU A 59 -8.34 -18.44 5.50
N GLU A 60 -7.37 -17.92 4.75
CA GLU A 60 -5.99 -18.42 4.68
C GLU A 60 -4.99 -17.34 5.10
N ASN A 61 -3.79 -17.75 5.55
CA ASN A 61 -2.71 -16.81 5.79
C ASN A 61 -2.34 -16.12 4.47
N LYS A 62 -2.12 -14.80 4.53
CA LYS A 62 -1.65 -14.02 3.39
C LYS A 62 -0.38 -13.28 3.73
N THR A 63 0.54 -13.27 2.78
CA THR A 63 1.79 -12.52 2.89
C THR A 63 1.81 -11.43 1.83
N TRP A 64 2.04 -10.18 2.24
CA TRP A 64 2.19 -9.04 1.35
C TRP A 64 3.61 -8.50 1.39
N GLN A 65 4.06 -8.02 0.24
CA GLN A 65 5.26 -7.21 0.11
C GLN A 65 4.86 -5.74 0.05
N LEU A 66 5.56 -4.93 0.83
CA LEU A 66 5.33 -3.50 0.99
C LEU A 66 6.56 -2.77 0.47
N ALA A 67 6.31 -1.75 -0.34
CA ALA A 67 7.33 -0.91 -0.90
C ALA A 67 6.82 0.53 -0.94
N ILE A 68 7.76 1.46 -0.82
CA ILE A 68 7.53 2.89 -0.98
C ILE A 68 7.99 3.26 -2.37
N TYR A 69 7.17 4.05 -3.05
CA TYR A 69 7.47 4.58 -4.38
C TYR A 69 7.22 6.09 -4.37
N PRO A 70 8.07 6.88 -5.04
CA PRO A 70 7.73 8.25 -5.40
C PRO A 70 6.42 8.31 -6.17
N PRO A 71 5.51 9.26 -5.86
CA PRO A 71 4.31 9.53 -6.65
C PRO A 71 4.52 9.53 -8.17
N SER A 72 5.60 10.12 -8.69
CA SER A 72 5.91 10.14 -10.14
C SER A 72 6.13 8.76 -10.75
N GLU A 73 6.50 7.74 -9.97
CA GLU A 73 6.72 6.38 -10.47
C GLU A 73 5.42 5.58 -10.62
N ARG A 74 4.34 5.98 -9.93
CA ARG A 74 3.08 5.20 -9.86
C ARG A 74 1.84 5.95 -10.35
N GLY A 75 1.97 7.22 -10.72
CA GLY A 75 0.85 8.01 -11.24
C GLY A 75 1.22 9.46 -11.55
N GLN A 76 0.20 10.31 -11.65
CA GLN A 76 0.41 11.74 -11.81
C GLN A 76 0.61 12.39 -10.44
N SER A 77 1.74 13.06 -10.26
CA SER A 77 1.92 13.99 -9.15
C SER A 77 0.87 15.10 -9.24
N THR A 78 0.27 15.45 -8.11
CA THR A 78 -0.65 16.59 -8.04
C THR A 78 0.13 17.86 -8.40
N LYS A 79 -0.39 18.69 -9.31
CA LYS A 79 0.33 19.84 -9.90
C LYS A 79 0.92 20.81 -8.87
N ASP A 80 0.35 20.87 -7.68
CA ASP A 80 0.74 21.81 -6.62
C ASP A 80 1.68 21.18 -5.57
N TYR A 81 2.12 19.95 -5.77
CA TYR A 81 2.99 19.22 -4.83
C TYR A 81 4.30 18.84 -5.49
N MET A 82 5.39 19.19 -4.81
CA MET A 82 6.71 18.66 -5.16
C MET A 82 6.74 17.17 -4.83
N ASP A 83 7.29 16.39 -5.75
CA ASP A 83 7.47 14.97 -5.52
C ASP A 83 8.61 14.70 -4.52
N ILE A 84 8.59 13.53 -3.87
CA ILE A 84 9.73 13.09 -3.06
C ILE A 84 10.93 12.84 -3.98
N LEU A 85 12.09 13.36 -3.61
CA LEU A 85 13.29 13.26 -4.45
C LEU A 85 14.04 11.94 -4.26
N SER A 86 13.74 11.22 -3.17
CA SER A 86 14.27 9.90 -2.90
C SER A 86 13.27 9.10 -2.06
N ASP A 87 13.18 7.80 -2.36
CA ASP A 87 12.47 6.80 -1.56
C ASP A 87 12.97 6.73 -0.11
N THR A 88 14.23 7.09 0.15
CA THR A 88 14.83 7.14 1.50
C THR A 88 14.15 8.13 2.46
N TRP A 89 13.36 9.08 1.94
CA TRP A 89 12.64 10.05 2.76
C TRP A 89 11.53 9.42 3.60
N CYS A 90 11.06 8.24 3.18
CA CYS A 90 10.03 7.48 3.87
C CYS A 90 10.50 6.04 4.04
N ARG A 91 10.28 5.45 5.22
CA ARG A 91 10.58 4.02 5.46
C ARG A 91 9.46 3.36 6.23
N LEU A 92 9.26 2.07 5.97
CA LEU A 92 8.39 1.20 6.75
C LEU A 92 9.22 0.44 7.79
N ASP A 93 8.65 0.13 8.95
CA ASP A 93 9.28 -0.75 9.94
C ASP A 93 9.54 -2.17 9.41
N LYS A 94 8.68 -2.62 8.48
CA LYS A 94 8.79 -3.91 7.79
C LYS A 94 8.30 -3.81 6.35
N THR A 95 8.96 -4.56 5.48
CA THR A 95 8.65 -4.65 4.05
C THR A 95 7.89 -5.92 3.69
N THR A 96 7.82 -6.89 4.59
CA THR A 96 7.01 -8.09 4.43
C THR A 96 6.11 -8.26 5.65
N VAL A 97 4.84 -8.55 5.42
CA VAL A 97 3.86 -8.81 6.49
C VAL A 97 3.06 -10.05 6.17
N THR A 98 2.94 -10.95 7.15
CA THR A 98 2.05 -12.12 7.05
C THR A 98 0.92 -11.94 8.03
N VAL A 99 -0.32 -11.90 7.53
CA VAL A 99 -1.53 -11.71 8.34
C VAL A 99 -2.34 -13.00 8.33
N LYS A 100 -2.78 -13.41 9.52
CA LYS A 100 -3.62 -14.59 9.73
C LYS A 100 -5.03 -14.40 9.17
N PRO A 101 -5.78 -15.48 8.91
CA PRO A 101 -7.19 -15.42 8.54
C PRO A 101 -8.00 -14.53 9.48
N ASN A 102 -8.91 -13.74 8.91
CA ASN A 102 -9.82 -12.85 9.66
C ASN A 102 -9.13 -11.96 10.71
N SER A 103 -7.91 -11.49 10.41
CA SER A 103 -7.07 -10.71 11.33
C SER A 103 -6.48 -9.49 10.64
N PHE A 104 -5.74 -8.68 11.39
CA PHE A 104 -4.97 -7.56 10.87
C PHE A 104 -3.56 -7.53 11.44
N GLU A 105 -2.68 -6.81 10.75
CA GLU A 105 -1.35 -6.44 11.23
C GLU A 105 -1.11 -4.94 11.08
N HIS A 106 -0.21 -4.40 11.89
CA HIS A 106 0.18 -2.99 11.85
C HIS A 106 1.54 -2.79 11.22
N VAL A 107 1.68 -1.73 10.43
CA VAL A 107 2.93 -1.28 9.81
C VAL A 107 3.12 0.20 10.15
N TYR A 108 4.33 0.56 10.53
CA TYR A 108 4.69 1.90 10.98
C TYR A 108 5.47 2.63 9.90
N LEU A 109 5.16 3.91 9.74
CA LEU A 109 5.83 4.81 8.80
C LEU A 109 6.79 5.72 9.56
N TYR A 110 8.00 5.85 9.05
CA TYR A 110 8.93 6.88 9.47
C TYR A 110 9.23 7.81 8.31
N ILE A 111 9.31 9.11 8.61
CA ILE A 111 9.61 10.15 7.62
C ILE A 111 10.88 10.88 8.07
N GLN A 112 11.79 11.10 7.14
CA GLN A 112 13.01 11.86 7.37
C GLN A 112 13.33 12.67 6.11
N PHE A 113 13.12 13.98 6.17
CA PHE A 113 13.66 14.86 5.14
C PHE A 113 15.17 15.10 5.40
N PRO A 114 15.98 15.25 4.34
CA PRO A 114 17.40 15.55 4.48
C PRO A 114 17.60 16.91 5.18
N GLU A 115 18.74 17.10 5.83
CA GLU A 115 19.09 18.37 6.49
C GLU A 115 19.16 19.53 5.48
N GLU A 116 19.62 19.24 4.26
CA GLU A 116 19.68 20.17 3.16
C GLU A 116 18.95 19.60 1.95
N LEU A 117 18.11 20.42 1.31
CA LEU A 117 17.55 20.07 0.01
C LEU A 117 18.64 20.18 -1.07
N PRO A 118 18.65 19.29 -2.08
CA PRO A 118 19.54 19.43 -3.23
C PRO A 118 19.37 20.81 -3.87
N ASN A 119 20.48 21.48 -4.18
CA ASN A 119 20.53 22.86 -4.69
C ASN A 119 19.43 23.13 -5.74
N THR A 120 18.45 23.97 -5.36
CA THR A 120 17.13 24.03 -6.00
C THR A 120 17.07 24.88 -7.28
N THR A 121 18.16 25.04 -8.02
CA THR A 121 18.20 25.87 -9.24
C THR A 121 17.24 25.39 -10.34
N GLN A 122 16.72 24.15 -10.25
CA GLN A 122 15.71 23.61 -11.16
C GLN A 122 14.25 23.92 -10.78
N TYR A 123 13.94 24.39 -9.57
CA TYR A 123 12.55 24.43 -9.06
C TYR A 123 11.85 25.79 -9.21
N HIS A 124 12.58 26.85 -9.63
CA HIS A 124 11.99 28.16 -9.94
C HIS A 124 11.26 28.22 -11.30
N LYS A 125 11.22 27.12 -12.07
CA LYS A 125 10.62 27.12 -13.43
C LYS A 125 9.13 26.75 -13.47
N TRP A 126 8.51 26.46 -12.32
CA TRP A 126 7.12 25.98 -12.24
C TRP A 126 6.22 26.85 -11.34
N MET A 127 6.72 28.00 -10.86
CA MET A 127 5.90 29.10 -10.34
C MET A 127 5.73 30.16 -11.43
#